data_AF-A0A2T4GVQ3-F1
#
_entry.id   AF-A0A2T4GVQ3-F1
#
_cell.length_a   1.000
_cell.length_b   1.000
_cell.length_c   1.000
_cell.angle_alpha   90.00
_cell.angle_beta   90.00
_cell.angle_gamma   90.00
#
_symmetry.space_group_name_H-M   'P 1'
#
loop_
_entity.id
_entity.type
_entity.pdbx_description
1 polymer ?
#
loop_
_entity_poly.entity_id
_entity_poly.type
_entity_poly.pdbx_seq_one_letter_code
_entity_poly.pdbx_strand_id
1 'polypeptide(L)'
;MAALSSNWKKLQAKLKEESASKPSLKRKPETPATNPPTKKPKVQKSFTKTPKAAKSAQTSDKKKMGGVHSSKIEETAPGTSTSLALWAEDHDVSAEALAEAYNLGAKDNSMMLAAAKDKINHGLTEGIEIGKYIAIDCEMVGVGPGGHESALARVSIVDFHGVQIYDSYVKPKEKVTNWRTAVSGISQKSMRFARDFEEVQAEIDKLLRGRILIGHDLKHDLEALILSHPGKDIRDTAKFSGFKKYANGRKPSLRVLAQQLLGVEIQGGEHSSIEDARATMLLFRKHKSAFDVDHANRYAPKTASGGGQKGNKPKKKKK
;
A
#
# COMPACT_ATOMS: atom_id res chain seq x y z
N MET A 1 21.96 39.58 14.79
CA MET A 1 22.77 38.38 14.47
C MET A 1 22.59 37.37 15.59
N ALA A 2 22.17 36.14 15.29
CA ALA A 2 22.01 35.09 16.30
C ALA A 2 23.30 34.25 16.40
N ALA A 3 23.74 33.91 17.62
CA ALA A 3 24.97 33.15 17.82
C ALA A 3 24.71 31.64 17.67
N LEU A 4 25.46 30.97 16.79
CA LEU A 4 25.39 29.52 16.61
C LEU A 4 25.80 28.78 17.89
N SER A 5 24.97 27.81 18.30
CA SER A 5 25.12 27.03 19.54
C SER A 5 26.50 26.39 19.69
N SER A 6 27.05 26.43 20.91
CA SER A 6 28.38 25.93 21.26
C SER A 6 28.62 24.45 20.92
N ASN A 7 27.57 23.63 20.83
CA ASN A 7 27.70 22.23 20.39
C ASN A 7 28.04 22.09 18.90
N TRP A 8 27.57 23.00 18.03
CA TRP A 8 27.84 22.95 16.60
C TRP A 8 29.34 23.07 16.30
N LYS A 9 30.02 23.99 17.00
CA LYS A 9 31.47 24.20 16.88
C LYS A 9 32.28 22.96 17.33
N LYS A 10 31.81 22.23 18.35
CA LYS A 10 32.43 20.96 18.79
C LYS A 10 32.30 19.85 17.74
N LEU A 11 31.14 19.75 17.09
CA LEU A 11 30.92 18.77 16.02
C LEU A 11 31.83 19.04 14.80
N GLN A 12 31.94 20.31 14.37
CA GLN A 12 32.82 20.71 13.27
C GLN A 12 34.32 20.48 13.55
N ALA A 13 34.76 20.55 14.81
CA ALA A 13 36.13 20.21 15.19
C ALA A 13 36.40 18.71 15.00
N LYS A 14 35.54 17.84 15.54
CA LYS A 14 35.71 16.38 15.47
C LYS A 14 35.76 15.86 14.02
N LEU A 15 34.91 16.39 13.13
CA LEU A 15 34.88 16.03 11.71
C LEU A 15 36.17 16.41 10.95
N LYS A 16 36.92 17.42 11.44
CA LYS A 16 38.23 17.80 10.88
C LYS A 16 39.38 16.93 11.36
N GLU A 17 39.30 16.38 12.56
CA GLU A 17 40.29 15.41 13.08
C GLU A 17 40.13 14.05 12.40
N GLU A 18 38.89 13.60 12.21
CA GLU A 18 38.57 12.29 11.63
C GLU A 18 38.86 12.19 10.11
N SER A 19 38.93 13.34 9.41
CA SER A 19 39.33 13.40 8.00
C SER A 19 40.85 13.46 7.76
N ALA A 20 41.67 13.62 8.81
CA ALA A 20 43.13 13.75 8.69
C ALA A 20 43.90 12.40 8.72
N SER A 21 43.23 11.27 8.97
CA SER A 21 43.88 10.05 9.51
C SER A 21 43.61 8.74 8.75
N LYS A 22 43.65 8.75 7.41
CA LYS A 22 43.72 7.51 6.60
C LYS A 22 44.76 7.59 5.46
N PRO A 23 45.82 6.74 5.46
CA PRO A 23 46.80 6.69 4.37
C PRO A 23 46.25 5.94 3.14
N SER A 24 46.78 6.27 1.96
CA SER A 24 46.38 5.65 0.68
C SER A 24 47.35 4.56 0.23
N LEU A 25 46.82 3.47 -0.32
CA LEU A 25 47.60 2.37 -0.92
C LEU A 25 47.36 2.30 -2.43
N LYS A 26 48.43 2.10 -3.22
CA LYS A 26 48.40 1.98 -4.69
C LYS A 26 49.18 0.75 -5.17
N ARG A 27 48.54 -0.10 -5.97
CA ARG A 27 49.10 -0.98 -7.02
C ARG A 27 47.91 -1.51 -7.82
N LYS A 28 47.70 -1.17 -9.11
CA LYS A 28 48.43 -1.45 -10.37
C LYS A 28 48.30 -2.91 -10.89
N PRO A 29 48.25 -3.13 -12.22
CA PRO A 29 47.42 -4.20 -12.81
C PRO A 29 48.17 -5.18 -13.74
N GLU A 30 47.51 -6.27 -14.13
CA GLU A 30 47.92 -7.19 -15.21
C GLU A 30 46.72 -7.65 -16.07
N THR A 31 47.00 -8.21 -17.24
CA THR A 31 46.07 -8.63 -18.32
C THR A 31 46.68 -9.81 -19.11
N PRO A 32 46.07 -10.33 -20.19
CA PRO A 32 44.80 -11.08 -20.27
C PRO A 32 45.00 -12.54 -20.77
N ALA A 33 43.95 -13.36 -20.82
CA ALA A 33 44.00 -14.73 -21.38
C ALA A 33 42.77 -15.09 -22.22
N THR A 34 42.87 -16.13 -23.07
CA THR A 34 42.00 -16.35 -24.25
C THR A 34 40.88 -17.42 -24.13
N ASN A 35 39.87 -17.22 -24.97
CA ASN A 35 38.77 -18.10 -25.47
C ASN A 35 39.15 -19.59 -25.73
N PRO A 36 38.21 -20.57 -25.94
CA PRO A 36 36.96 -20.43 -26.72
C PRO A 36 35.75 -21.35 -26.27
N PRO A 37 34.80 -21.91 -27.09
CA PRO A 37 33.35 -21.69 -26.84
C PRO A 37 32.40 -22.92 -26.86
N THR A 38 31.20 -22.82 -26.24
CA THR A 38 30.18 -23.91 -26.24
C THR A 38 28.73 -23.49 -26.57
N LYS A 39 28.36 -23.77 -27.84
CA LYS A 39 27.06 -24.29 -28.35
C LYS A 39 25.73 -23.91 -27.65
N LYS A 40 24.89 -23.13 -28.35
CA LYS A 40 23.42 -23.09 -28.15
C LYS A 40 22.71 -24.16 -29.00
N PRO A 41 21.62 -24.80 -28.54
CA PRO A 41 20.69 -25.54 -29.41
C PRO A 41 19.79 -24.58 -30.22
N LYS A 42 19.35 -25.03 -31.41
CA LYS A 42 18.21 -24.45 -32.15
C LYS A 42 16.98 -25.34 -31.98
N VAL A 43 15.80 -24.75 -32.03
CA VAL A 43 14.55 -25.41 -32.46
C VAL A 43 14.01 -24.62 -33.66
N GLN A 44 13.43 -25.31 -34.64
CA GLN A 44 13.12 -24.74 -35.96
C GLN A 44 11.64 -24.33 -36.10
N LYS A 45 11.39 -23.39 -37.03
CA LYS A 45 10.04 -23.13 -37.56
C LYS A 45 9.68 -24.16 -38.63
N SER A 46 8.41 -24.50 -38.73
CA SER A 46 7.74 -24.92 -39.97
C SER A 46 6.60 -23.94 -40.31
N PHE A 47 6.05 -24.02 -41.53
CA PHE A 47 5.21 -22.98 -42.15
C PHE A 47 3.93 -23.57 -42.77
N THR A 48 3.09 -22.68 -43.33
CA THR A 48 1.92 -22.90 -44.22
C THR A 48 0.57 -23.14 -43.52
N LYS A 49 -0.58 -22.67 -44.04
CA LYS A 49 -0.89 -21.89 -45.27
C LYS A 49 -2.20 -21.06 -45.11
N THR A 50 -2.40 -20.04 -45.95
CA THR A 50 -3.65 -19.23 -46.08
C THR A 50 -4.47 -19.63 -47.32
N PRO A 51 -5.79 -19.32 -47.38
CA PRO A 51 -6.31 -18.14 -48.14
C PRO A 51 -7.29 -17.26 -47.32
N LYS A 52 -7.41 -15.92 -47.50
CA LYS A 52 -8.20 -15.13 -48.50
C LYS A 52 -9.72 -15.44 -48.54
N ALA A 53 -10.67 -14.50 -48.67
CA ALA A 53 -10.78 -13.01 -48.56
C ALA A 53 -12.31 -12.63 -48.68
N ALA A 54 -12.89 -11.41 -48.84
CA ALA A 54 -12.45 -10.00 -49.03
C ALA A 54 -13.64 -9.01 -48.79
N LYS A 55 -13.36 -7.68 -48.67
CA LYS A 55 -14.30 -6.51 -48.79
C LYS A 55 -15.35 -6.34 -47.66
N SER A 56 -15.98 -5.16 -47.43
CA SER A 56 -16.09 -3.89 -48.19
C SER A 56 -15.81 -2.62 -47.33
N ALA A 57 -16.14 -1.41 -47.83
CA ALA A 57 -15.83 -0.11 -47.19
C ALA A 57 -16.83 1.02 -47.54
N GLN A 58 -16.97 2.02 -46.66
CA GLN A 58 -17.53 3.39 -46.81
C GLN A 58 -17.10 4.17 -45.52
N THR A 59 -16.46 5.36 -45.44
CA THR A 59 -16.47 6.69 -46.12
C THR A 59 -17.43 7.73 -45.52
N SER A 60 -16.89 8.66 -44.71
CA SER A 60 -17.35 10.07 -44.47
C SER A 60 -16.72 10.62 -43.17
N ASP A 61 -16.66 11.93 -42.89
CA ASP A 61 -16.05 12.98 -43.73
C ASP A 61 -15.48 14.11 -42.82
N LYS A 62 -14.80 15.11 -43.38
CA LYS A 62 -14.02 16.14 -42.68
C LYS A 62 -14.88 17.22 -42.02
N LYS A 63 -14.38 17.78 -40.91
CA LYS A 63 -14.37 19.23 -40.67
C LYS A 63 -12.97 19.72 -40.33
N LYS A 64 -12.73 21.03 -40.51
CA LYS A 64 -11.41 21.62 -40.79
C LYS A 64 -10.93 22.51 -39.65
N MET A 65 -9.61 22.53 -39.45
CA MET A 65 -8.91 23.40 -38.50
C MET A 65 -9.12 24.90 -38.81
N GLY A 66 -9.28 25.70 -37.76
CA GLY A 66 -8.89 27.10 -37.72
C GLY A 66 -7.77 27.25 -36.68
N GLY A 67 -6.70 27.99 -36.99
CA GLY A 67 -5.53 28.08 -36.12
C GLY A 67 -5.12 29.52 -35.87
N VAL A 68 -4.64 29.80 -34.65
CA VAL A 68 -3.90 31.01 -34.29
C VAL A 68 -2.70 30.62 -33.43
N HIS A 69 -1.53 30.99 -33.94
CA HIS A 69 -0.17 31.03 -33.37
C HIS A 69 0.13 30.36 -32.01
N SER A 70 1.09 29.44 -32.09
CA SER A 70 1.83 28.88 -30.93
C SER A 70 2.75 29.92 -30.28
N SER A 71 2.84 29.87 -28.95
CA SER A 71 4.06 30.19 -28.21
C SER A 71 4.57 28.91 -27.53
N LYS A 72 5.90 28.72 -27.55
CA LYS A 72 6.54 27.47 -27.10
C LYS A 72 6.53 27.38 -25.57
N ILE A 73 5.73 26.47 -25.02
CA ILE A 73 5.84 25.97 -23.65
C ILE A 73 6.56 24.62 -23.72
N GLU A 74 7.58 24.40 -22.89
CA GLU A 74 8.27 23.12 -22.80
C GLU A 74 7.55 22.20 -21.80
N GLU A 75 7.48 20.90 -22.11
CA GLU A 75 6.68 19.93 -21.35
C GLU A 75 7.32 19.60 -20.00
N THR A 76 6.92 20.31 -18.94
CA THR A 76 7.18 19.88 -17.56
C THR A 76 6.20 18.76 -17.17
N ALA A 77 6.74 17.70 -16.57
CA ALA A 77 5.96 16.53 -16.17
C ALA A 77 4.89 16.87 -15.10
N PRO A 78 3.74 16.17 -15.06
CA PRO A 78 2.63 16.56 -14.20
C PRO A 78 2.84 16.15 -12.72
N GLY A 79 2.94 17.15 -11.84
CA GLY A 79 2.51 16.99 -10.43
C GLY A 79 3.49 17.39 -9.33
N THR A 80 4.73 17.78 -9.62
CA THR A 80 5.63 18.31 -8.59
C THR A 80 5.21 19.74 -8.18
N SER A 81 4.85 19.91 -6.91
CA SER A 81 4.77 21.24 -6.30
C SER A 81 6.17 21.85 -6.27
N THR A 82 6.32 23.13 -6.64
CA THR A 82 7.62 23.83 -6.66
C THR A 82 8.34 23.80 -5.32
N SER A 83 7.57 23.79 -4.22
CA SER A 83 8.05 23.62 -2.84
C SER A 83 8.75 22.26 -2.61
N LEU A 84 8.27 21.20 -3.26
CA LEU A 84 8.76 19.83 -3.08
C LEU A 84 10.07 19.59 -3.85
N ALA A 85 10.27 20.27 -4.97
CA ALA A 85 11.56 20.29 -5.69
C ALA A 85 12.63 21.03 -4.89
N LEU A 86 12.35 22.26 -4.42
CA LEU A 86 13.30 23.03 -3.59
C LEU A 86 13.71 22.27 -2.32
N TRP A 87 12.77 21.58 -1.67
CA TRP A 87 13.07 20.79 -0.47
C TRP A 87 14.02 19.61 -0.73
N ALA A 88 13.95 19.01 -1.93
CA ALA A 88 14.84 17.92 -2.30
C ALA A 88 16.26 18.42 -2.59
N GLU A 89 16.39 19.57 -3.26
CA GLU A 89 17.66 20.25 -3.53
C GLU A 89 18.38 20.69 -2.25
N ASP A 90 17.66 21.25 -1.26
CA ASP A 90 18.23 21.71 0.02
C ASP A 90 18.72 20.56 0.94
N HIS A 91 18.46 19.30 0.56
CA HIS A 91 18.77 18.11 1.37
C HIS A 91 19.53 17.00 0.60
N ASP A 92 20.14 17.31 -0.56
CA ASP A 92 20.86 16.36 -1.43
C ASP A 92 20.02 15.13 -1.85
N VAL A 93 18.68 15.24 -1.85
CA VAL A 93 17.77 14.16 -2.26
C VAL A 93 17.56 14.23 -3.77
N SER A 94 18.07 13.25 -4.51
CA SER A 94 17.93 13.24 -5.98
C SER A 94 16.45 13.17 -6.42
N ALA A 95 16.16 13.73 -7.59
CA ALA A 95 14.81 13.69 -8.17
C ALA A 95 14.32 12.25 -8.38
N GLU A 96 15.23 11.30 -8.63
CA GLU A 96 14.95 9.87 -8.73
C GLU A 96 14.59 9.26 -7.37
N ALA A 97 15.35 9.55 -6.32
CA ALA A 97 15.05 9.06 -4.96
C ALA A 97 13.73 9.68 -4.42
N LEU A 98 13.44 10.93 -4.80
CA LEU A 98 12.17 11.61 -4.53
C LEU A 98 11.02 10.95 -5.32
N ALA A 99 11.23 10.66 -6.60
CA ALA A 99 10.26 9.97 -7.44
C ALA A 99 10.05 8.50 -7.03
N GLU A 100 11.02 7.85 -6.40
CA GLU A 100 10.89 6.54 -5.76
C GLU A 100 10.09 6.65 -4.45
N ALA A 101 10.47 7.56 -3.54
CA ALA A 101 9.78 7.77 -2.26
C ALA A 101 8.29 8.15 -2.42
N TYR A 102 7.97 8.92 -3.46
CA TYR A 102 6.60 9.33 -3.83
C TYR A 102 5.98 8.51 -4.98
N ASN A 103 6.70 7.52 -5.52
CA ASN A 103 6.29 6.63 -6.62
C ASN A 103 5.82 7.32 -7.93
N LEU A 104 6.38 8.49 -8.25
CA LEU A 104 6.11 9.30 -9.45
C LEU A 104 6.74 8.70 -10.72
N GLY A 105 6.23 7.54 -11.16
CA GLY A 105 6.56 6.99 -12.49
C GLY A 105 6.58 5.46 -12.60
N ALA A 106 6.51 4.73 -11.48
CA ALA A 106 6.55 3.27 -11.50
C ALA A 106 5.35 2.67 -12.24
N LYS A 107 5.62 1.91 -13.32
CA LYS A 107 4.58 1.17 -14.06
C LYS A 107 4.24 -0.17 -13.39
N ASP A 108 5.24 -0.83 -12.81
CA ASP A 108 5.11 -2.12 -12.13
C ASP A 108 5.06 -1.93 -10.60
N ASN A 109 3.86 -1.83 -10.03
CA ASN A 109 3.69 -1.74 -8.57
C ASN A 109 4.06 -3.04 -7.83
N SER A 110 4.34 -4.13 -8.56
CA SER A 110 4.74 -5.44 -8.01
C SER A 110 5.97 -5.35 -7.09
N MET A 111 6.95 -4.50 -7.43
CA MET A 111 8.15 -4.32 -6.61
C MET A 111 7.88 -3.66 -5.24
N MET A 112 6.75 -2.95 -5.08
CA MET A 112 6.32 -2.44 -3.76
C MET A 112 5.54 -3.47 -2.93
N LEU A 113 5.06 -4.57 -3.52
CA LEU A 113 4.45 -5.67 -2.76
C LEU A 113 5.52 -6.57 -2.13
N ALA A 114 6.62 -6.82 -2.86
CA ALA A 114 7.73 -7.68 -2.44
C ALA A 114 8.97 -6.88 -2.01
N ALA A 115 8.90 -6.20 -0.86
CA ALA A 115 10.06 -5.50 -0.31
C ALA A 115 11.14 -6.50 0.15
N ALA A 116 12.37 -6.38 -0.38
CA ALA A 116 13.47 -7.33 -0.16
C ALA A 116 14.10 -7.30 1.27
N LYS A 117 13.33 -6.91 2.29
CA LYS A 117 13.78 -6.75 3.69
C LYS A 117 12.80 -7.33 4.72
N ASP A 118 11.70 -7.97 4.29
CA ASP A 118 10.67 -8.47 5.19
C ASP A 118 11.20 -9.59 6.10
N LYS A 119 10.93 -9.45 7.39
CA LYS A 119 11.32 -10.41 8.42
C LYS A 119 10.08 -11.14 8.90
N ILE A 120 9.87 -12.37 8.44
CA ILE A 120 8.70 -13.17 8.81
C ILE A 120 8.72 -13.44 10.32
N ASN A 121 7.59 -13.21 10.99
CA ASN A 121 7.39 -13.45 12.43
C ASN A 121 8.31 -12.64 13.38
N HIS A 122 8.89 -11.53 12.92
CA HIS A 122 9.81 -10.72 13.74
C HIS A 122 9.15 -10.04 14.94
N GLY A 123 7.83 -9.89 14.95
CA GLY A 123 7.12 -8.98 15.86
C GLY A 123 7.34 -7.54 15.40
N LEU A 124 7.57 -6.61 16.33
CA LEU A 124 7.87 -5.22 16.02
C LEU A 124 9.21 -5.07 15.27
N THR A 125 9.25 -4.16 14.30
CA THR A 125 10.48 -3.77 13.59
C THR A 125 11.11 -2.54 14.24
N GLU A 126 12.34 -2.72 14.73
CA GLU A 126 13.11 -1.66 15.39
C GLU A 126 13.56 -0.54 14.42
N GLY A 127 13.73 0.67 14.93
CA GLY A 127 14.29 1.81 14.18
C GLY A 127 13.34 2.50 13.21
N ILE A 128 12.05 2.14 13.18
CA ILE A 128 11.03 2.78 12.32
C ILE A 128 10.24 3.84 13.10
N GLU A 129 10.25 5.08 12.62
CA GLU A 129 9.29 6.10 13.07
C GLU A 129 7.91 5.85 12.43
N ILE A 130 7.00 5.24 13.20
CA ILE A 130 5.68 4.87 12.68
C ILE A 130 4.84 6.14 12.44
N GLY A 131 4.43 6.34 11.19
CA GLY A 131 3.62 7.48 10.75
C GLY A 131 2.13 7.42 11.18
N LYS A 132 1.37 8.46 10.81
CA LYS A 132 -0.05 8.62 11.17
C LYS A 132 -0.96 7.51 10.59
N TYR A 133 -0.59 6.97 9.43
CA TYR A 133 -1.36 5.98 8.69
C TYR A 133 -0.66 4.62 8.76
N ILE A 134 -1.41 3.58 9.08
CA ILE A 134 -0.95 2.18 9.06
C ILE A 134 -2.00 1.31 8.38
N ALA A 135 -1.57 0.28 7.66
CA ALA A 135 -2.46 -0.77 7.16
C ALA A 135 -2.22 -2.06 7.95
N ILE A 136 -3.30 -2.78 8.24
CA ILE A 136 -3.30 -4.10 8.89
C ILE A 136 -4.00 -5.11 7.98
N ASP A 137 -3.57 -6.36 8.09
CA ASP A 137 -4.26 -7.53 7.54
C ASP A 137 -3.97 -8.77 8.41
N CYS A 138 -4.95 -9.66 8.56
CA CYS A 138 -4.90 -10.81 9.47
C CYS A 138 -5.23 -12.14 8.75
N GLU A 139 -4.39 -13.16 8.99
CA GLU A 139 -4.69 -14.54 8.59
C GLU A 139 -5.42 -15.28 9.71
N MET A 140 -6.54 -15.93 9.38
CA MET A 140 -7.37 -16.69 10.31
C MET A 140 -7.40 -18.20 10.01
N VAL A 141 -7.35 -19.00 11.08
CA VAL A 141 -7.61 -20.44 11.06
C VAL A 141 -9.00 -20.77 11.60
N GLY A 142 -9.48 -21.98 11.31
CA GLY A 142 -10.72 -22.53 11.83
C GLY A 142 -10.57 -23.17 13.20
N VAL A 143 -11.38 -22.72 14.16
CA VAL A 143 -11.56 -23.29 15.50
C VAL A 143 -13.01 -23.76 15.69
N GLY A 144 -13.31 -24.33 16.86
CA GLY A 144 -14.64 -24.86 17.17
C GLY A 144 -15.05 -26.09 16.32
N PRO A 145 -16.28 -26.60 16.51
CA PRO A 145 -16.84 -27.68 15.70
C PRO A 145 -16.85 -27.34 14.20
N GLY A 146 -16.30 -28.23 13.37
CA GLY A 146 -16.22 -28.04 11.91
C GLY A 146 -15.21 -26.99 11.43
N GLY A 147 -14.57 -26.22 12.32
CA GLY A 147 -13.59 -25.19 11.93
C GLY A 147 -14.22 -23.95 11.29
N HIS A 148 -15.49 -23.68 11.59
CA HIS A 148 -16.25 -22.55 11.02
C HIS A 148 -15.90 -21.22 11.71
N GLU A 149 -15.71 -21.25 13.03
CA GLU A 149 -15.30 -20.10 13.82
C GLU A 149 -13.86 -19.70 13.46
N SER A 150 -13.57 -18.40 13.42
CA SER A 150 -12.32 -17.88 12.85
C SER A 150 -11.46 -17.25 13.93
N ALA A 151 -10.28 -17.83 14.18
CA ALA A 151 -9.32 -17.33 15.17
C ALA A 151 -8.06 -16.80 14.49
N LEU A 152 -7.47 -15.74 15.05
CA LEU A 152 -6.24 -15.12 14.57
C LEU A 152 -5.07 -16.11 14.61
N ALA A 153 -4.31 -16.19 13.52
CA ALA A 153 -3.10 -17.01 13.43
C ALA A 153 -1.89 -16.29 12.82
N ARG A 154 -2.09 -15.17 12.12
CA ARG A 154 -1.03 -14.20 11.78
C ARG A 154 -1.60 -12.80 11.69
N VAL A 155 -0.80 -11.79 12.04
CA VAL A 155 -1.13 -10.38 11.83
C VAL A 155 0.08 -9.64 11.25
N SER A 156 -0.14 -8.86 10.20
CA SER A 156 0.86 -8.00 9.56
C SER A 156 0.43 -6.54 9.64
N ILE A 157 1.36 -5.63 9.94
CA ILE A 157 1.15 -4.17 9.86
C ILE A 157 2.25 -3.53 9.01
N VAL A 158 1.85 -2.65 8.10
CA VAL A 158 2.75 -1.83 7.27
C VAL A 158 2.47 -0.33 7.39
N ASP A 159 3.50 0.47 7.18
CA ASP A 159 3.44 1.94 7.21
C ASP A 159 2.85 2.54 5.93
N PHE A 160 2.78 3.88 5.84
CA PHE A 160 2.26 4.60 4.67
C PHE A 160 3.06 4.37 3.35
N HIS A 161 4.31 3.93 3.46
CA HIS A 161 5.17 3.62 2.32
C HIS A 161 5.19 2.11 1.97
N GLY A 162 4.59 1.26 2.82
CA GLY A 162 4.56 -0.20 2.68
C GLY A 162 5.67 -0.93 3.45
N VAL A 163 6.47 -0.23 4.26
CA VAL A 163 7.50 -0.83 5.11
C VAL A 163 6.85 -1.64 6.23
N GLN A 164 7.37 -2.84 6.48
CA GLN A 164 6.90 -3.72 7.56
C GLN A 164 7.14 -3.06 8.92
N ILE A 165 6.07 -2.75 9.65
CA ILE A 165 6.13 -2.33 11.07
C ILE A 165 6.08 -3.57 11.96
N TYR A 166 5.20 -4.52 11.64
CA TYR A 166 4.94 -5.70 12.47
C TYR A 166 4.62 -6.92 11.59
N ASP A 167 5.08 -8.10 11.98
CA ASP A 167 4.54 -9.40 11.54
C ASP A 167 4.75 -10.44 12.64
N SER A 168 3.67 -11.11 13.06
CA SER A 168 3.75 -12.26 13.96
C SER A 168 2.76 -13.34 13.57
N TYR A 169 3.20 -14.60 13.60
CA TYR A 169 2.31 -15.73 13.84
C TYR A 169 1.80 -15.66 15.28
N VAL A 170 0.55 -16.04 15.49
CA VAL A 170 -0.16 -15.95 16.77
C VAL A 170 -0.70 -17.33 17.13
N LYS A 171 -0.53 -17.79 18.37
CA LYS A 171 -1.18 -19.01 18.86
C LYS A 171 -2.67 -18.71 19.08
N PRO A 172 -3.61 -19.41 18.41
CA PRO A 172 -5.03 -19.29 18.72
C PRO A 172 -5.31 -19.79 20.15
N LYS A 173 -6.23 -19.13 20.86
CA LYS A 173 -6.61 -19.54 22.24
C LYS A 173 -7.30 -20.91 22.28
N GLU A 174 -7.93 -21.30 21.17
CA GLU A 174 -8.64 -22.56 21.00
C GLU A 174 -7.89 -23.54 20.11
N LYS A 175 -8.20 -24.82 20.25
CA LYS A 175 -7.64 -25.87 19.41
C LYS A 175 -8.08 -25.68 17.96
N VAL A 176 -7.11 -25.45 17.07
CA VAL A 176 -7.32 -25.40 15.62
C VAL A 176 -7.88 -26.74 15.13
N THR A 177 -9.02 -26.67 14.45
CA THR A 177 -9.71 -27.81 13.83
C THR A 177 -9.61 -27.78 12.31
N ASN A 178 -9.34 -26.62 11.70
CA ASN A 178 -9.08 -26.47 10.26
C ASN A 178 -8.02 -25.38 10.02
N TRP A 179 -6.86 -25.74 9.47
CA TRP A 179 -5.78 -24.77 9.20
C TRP A 179 -6.06 -23.77 8.08
N ARG A 180 -7.01 -24.06 7.18
CA ARG A 180 -7.34 -23.23 6.00
C ARG A 180 -6.13 -22.89 5.10
N THR A 181 -5.04 -23.66 5.18
CA THR A 181 -3.70 -23.35 4.64
C THR A 181 -3.70 -22.94 3.16
N ALA A 182 -4.48 -23.63 2.31
CA ALA A 182 -4.59 -23.31 0.88
C ALA A 182 -5.19 -21.92 0.57
N VAL A 183 -5.71 -21.23 1.59
CA VAL A 183 -6.06 -19.81 1.56
C VAL A 183 -5.08 -19.02 2.43
N SER A 184 -4.92 -19.36 3.71
CA SER A 184 -4.26 -18.51 4.71
C SER A 184 -2.72 -18.59 4.78
N GLY A 185 -2.10 -19.54 4.06
CA GLY A 185 -0.67 -19.87 4.22
C GLY A 185 -0.28 -20.43 5.60
N ILE A 186 -1.23 -20.56 6.54
CA ILE A 186 -0.94 -20.99 7.91
C ILE A 186 -0.83 -22.50 7.98
N SER A 187 0.30 -22.98 8.49
CA SER A 187 0.54 -24.40 8.74
C SER A 187 0.80 -24.66 10.23
N GLN A 188 0.60 -25.90 10.67
CA GLN A 188 0.97 -26.33 12.03
C GLN A 188 2.48 -26.14 12.32
N LYS A 189 3.34 -26.11 11.29
CA LYS A 189 4.78 -25.82 11.44
C LYS A 189 5.02 -24.36 11.82
N SER A 190 4.24 -23.43 11.26
CA SER A 190 4.31 -21.99 11.57
C SER A 190 4.03 -21.71 13.06
N MET A 191 3.07 -22.45 13.64
CA MET A 191 2.69 -22.32 15.05
C MET A 191 3.77 -22.72 16.05
N ARG A 192 4.83 -23.45 15.64
CA ARG A 192 5.95 -23.80 16.52
C ARG A 192 6.67 -22.57 17.10
N PHE A 193 6.64 -21.46 16.38
CA PHE A 193 7.32 -20.21 16.73
C PHE A 193 6.35 -19.02 16.90
N ALA A 194 5.05 -19.29 16.98
CA ALA A 194 4.04 -18.26 17.17
C ALA A 194 4.08 -17.67 18.60
N ARG A 195 3.88 -16.35 18.70
CA ARG A 195 3.70 -15.63 19.97
C ARG A 195 2.35 -15.96 20.60
N ASP A 196 2.21 -15.71 21.90
CA ASP A 196 0.93 -15.89 22.58
C ASP A 196 -0.04 -14.76 22.23
N PHE A 197 -1.35 -15.04 22.23
CA PHE A 197 -2.35 -14.11 21.73
C PHE A 197 -2.33 -12.79 22.50
N GLU A 198 -2.24 -12.86 23.83
CA GLU A 198 -2.23 -11.72 24.75
C GLU A 198 -1.02 -10.79 24.53
N GLU A 199 0.15 -11.35 24.21
CA GLU A 199 1.38 -10.62 23.86
C GLU A 199 1.14 -9.80 22.59
N VAL A 200 0.74 -10.47 21.50
CA VAL A 200 0.50 -9.84 20.20
C VAL A 200 -0.64 -8.83 20.30
N GLN A 201 -1.75 -9.16 20.95
CA GLN A 201 -2.89 -8.25 21.12
C GLN A 201 -2.49 -6.94 21.79
N ALA A 202 -1.66 -6.99 22.84
CA ALA A 202 -1.18 -5.81 23.54
C ALA A 202 -0.22 -4.96 22.67
N GLU A 203 0.64 -5.60 21.88
CA GLU A 203 1.50 -4.91 20.91
C GLU A 203 0.69 -4.24 19.79
N ILE A 204 -0.28 -4.95 19.18
CA ILE A 204 -1.15 -4.40 18.13
C ILE A 204 -1.99 -3.24 18.68
N ASP A 205 -2.65 -3.38 19.82
CA ASP A 205 -3.42 -2.28 20.44
C ASP A 205 -2.55 -1.03 20.68
N LYS A 206 -1.33 -1.20 21.21
CA LYS A 206 -0.35 -0.12 21.37
C LYS A 206 0.02 0.55 20.03
N LEU A 207 0.11 -0.21 18.94
CA LEU A 207 0.37 0.30 17.59
C LEU A 207 -0.83 1.06 17.01
N LEU A 208 -2.08 0.59 17.25
CA LEU A 208 -3.31 1.21 16.74
C LEU A 208 -3.64 2.57 17.40
N ARG A 209 -3.25 2.78 18.66
CA ARG A 209 -3.62 3.97 19.44
C ARG A 209 -3.18 5.28 18.77
N GLY A 210 -4.16 6.14 18.48
CA GLY A 210 -3.95 7.48 17.91
C GLY A 210 -3.62 7.54 16.41
N ARG A 211 -3.67 6.40 15.70
CA ARG A 211 -3.39 6.30 14.26
C ARG A 211 -4.67 6.16 13.45
N ILE A 212 -4.55 6.34 12.13
CA ILE A 212 -5.60 6.02 11.16
C ILE A 212 -5.35 4.61 10.63
N LEU A 213 -6.31 3.71 10.84
CA LEU A 213 -6.23 2.30 10.47
C LEU A 213 -6.83 2.05 9.08
N ILE A 214 -6.01 1.50 8.19
CA ILE A 214 -6.36 1.10 6.82
C ILE A 214 -6.42 -0.44 6.76
N GLY A 215 -7.30 -0.99 5.92
CA GLY A 215 -7.49 -2.44 5.78
C GLY A 215 -8.58 -2.77 4.76
N HIS A 216 -8.86 -4.05 4.56
CA HIS A 216 -9.86 -4.53 3.59
C HIS A 216 -10.96 -5.35 4.28
N ASP A 217 -12.11 -4.70 4.54
CA ASP A 217 -13.22 -5.27 5.31
C ASP A 217 -12.90 -5.58 6.79
N LEU A 218 -12.06 -4.73 7.39
CA LEU A 218 -11.53 -4.62 8.77
C LEU A 218 -12.39 -5.08 9.96
N LYS A 219 -13.68 -5.34 9.75
CA LYS A 219 -14.55 -5.98 10.73
C LYS A 219 -13.94 -7.31 11.17
N HIS A 220 -13.49 -8.14 10.24
CA HIS A 220 -13.04 -9.50 10.53
C HIS A 220 -11.68 -9.53 11.26
N ASP A 221 -10.75 -8.66 10.88
CA ASP A 221 -9.46 -8.48 11.54
C ASP A 221 -9.62 -8.02 12.99
N LEU A 222 -10.48 -7.01 13.22
CA LEU A 222 -10.75 -6.47 14.55
C LEU A 222 -11.52 -7.46 15.44
N GLU A 223 -12.43 -8.25 14.87
CA GLU A 223 -13.09 -9.36 15.58
C GLU A 223 -12.08 -10.46 15.95
N ALA A 224 -11.19 -10.85 15.05
CA ALA A 224 -10.16 -11.87 15.31
C ALA A 224 -9.09 -11.41 16.33
N LEU A 225 -8.74 -10.11 16.32
CA LEU A 225 -7.88 -9.47 17.33
C LEU A 225 -8.60 -9.22 18.66
N ILE A 226 -9.93 -9.32 18.72
CA ILE A 226 -10.77 -8.92 19.86
C ILE A 226 -10.44 -7.47 20.28
N LEU A 227 -10.29 -6.58 19.29
CA LEU A 227 -9.99 -5.15 19.46
C LEU A 227 -11.09 -4.28 18.83
N SER A 228 -11.11 -3.01 19.22
CA SER A 228 -11.97 -2.00 18.56
C SER A 228 -11.16 -0.76 18.24
N HIS A 229 -11.50 -0.11 17.13
CA HIS A 229 -10.85 1.12 16.68
C HIS A 229 -11.92 2.18 16.37
N PRO A 230 -11.71 3.48 16.67
CA PRO A 230 -12.74 4.49 16.46
C PRO A 230 -13.13 4.57 14.98
N GLY A 231 -14.42 4.47 14.66
CA GLY A 231 -14.87 4.44 13.26
C GLY A 231 -14.47 5.67 12.43
N LYS A 232 -14.24 6.81 13.08
CA LYS A 232 -13.70 8.03 12.44
C LYS A 232 -12.23 7.86 11.96
N ASP A 233 -11.47 6.98 12.60
CA ASP A 233 -10.05 6.76 12.32
C ASP A 233 -9.85 5.51 11.42
N ILE A 234 -10.93 4.82 11.02
CA ILE A 234 -10.91 3.71 10.05
C ILE A 234 -10.95 4.22 8.59
N ARG A 235 -10.18 3.58 7.70
CA ARG A 235 -10.18 3.76 6.23
C ARG A 235 -10.25 2.40 5.53
N ASP A 236 -11.42 1.77 5.65
CA ASP A 236 -11.72 0.46 5.07
C ASP A 236 -11.95 0.54 3.55
N THR A 237 -11.13 -0.18 2.79
CA THR A 237 -11.17 -0.16 1.31
C THR A 237 -12.37 -0.93 0.74
N ALA A 238 -12.80 -2.04 1.35
CA ALA A 238 -13.97 -2.81 0.92
C ALA A 238 -15.29 -2.05 1.13
N LYS A 239 -15.30 -1.12 2.10
CA LYS A 239 -16.43 -0.24 2.41
C LYS A 239 -16.37 1.13 1.70
N PHE A 240 -15.38 1.40 0.84
CA PHE A 240 -15.25 2.67 0.11
C PHE A 240 -16.24 2.78 -1.06
N SER A 241 -16.97 3.90 -1.14
CA SER A 241 -18.01 4.13 -2.15
C SER A 241 -17.47 4.07 -3.58
N GLY A 242 -16.32 4.70 -3.84
CA GLY A 242 -15.68 4.76 -5.16
C GLY A 242 -15.21 3.42 -5.71
N PHE A 243 -15.09 2.38 -4.88
CA PHE A 243 -14.64 1.05 -5.30
C PHE A 243 -15.79 0.08 -5.63
N LYS A 244 -17.03 0.33 -5.20
CA LYS A 244 -18.19 -0.56 -5.47
C LYS A 244 -18.45 -0.83 -6.96
N LYS A 245 -18.03 0.08 -7.84
CA LYS A 245 -18.13 -0.08 -9.30
C LYS A 245 -17.33 -1.26 -9.84
N TYR A 246 -16.27 -1.70 -9.15
CA TYR A 246 -15.45 -2.87 -9.54
C TYR A 246 -16.07 -4.22 -9.15
N ALA A 247 -17.23 -4.23 -8.48
CA ALA A 247 -17.99 -5.44 -8.14
C ALA A 247 -19.51 -5.25 -8.28
N ASN A 248 -19.93 -4.55 -9.33
CA ASN A 248 -21.35 -4.37 -9.70
C ASN A 248 -22.23 -3.84 -8.54
N GLY A 249 -21.68 -2.95 -7.71
CA GLY A 249 -22.35 -2.34 -6.55
C GLY A 249 -22.16 -3.06 -5.22
N ARG A 250 -21.59 -4.28 -5.22
CA ARG A 250 -21.26 -5.06 -4.01
C ARG A 250 -19.93 -4.58 -3.40
N LYS A 251 -19.49 -5.20 -2.30
CA LYS A 251 -18.09 -5.10 -1.85
C LYS A 251 -17.21 -5.79 -2.91
N PRO A 252 -16.17 -5.13 -3.45
CA PRO A 252 -15.14 -5.79 -4.25
C PRO A 252 -14.13 -6.49 -3.33
N SER A 253 -13.51 -7.57 -3.79
CA SER A 253 -12.39 -8.23 -3.11
C SER A 253 -11.07 -7.51 -3.37
N LEU A 254 -10.09 -7.71 -2.48
CA LEU A 254 -8.78 -7.09 -2.59
C LEU A 254 -8.06 -7.45 -3.88
N ARG A 255 -8.04 -8.74 -4.28
CA ARG A 255 -7.48 -9.19 -5.58
C ARG A 255 -8.08 -8.47 -6.79
N VAL A 256 -9.40 -8.24 -6.82
CA VAL A 256 -10.05 -7.49 -7.91
C VAL A 256 -9.62 -6.03 -7.91
N LEU A 257 -9.52 -5.38 -6.74
CA LEU A 257 -9.03 -4.01 -6.65
C LEU A 257 -7.55 -3.89 -7.04
N ALA A 258 -6.68 -4.79 -6.56
CA ALA A 258 -5.27 -4.80 -6.88
C ALA A 258 -5.05 -4.96 -8.40
N GLN A 259 -5.74 -5.91 -9.03
CA GLN A 259 -5.65 -6.12 -10.48
C GLN A 259 -6.18 -4.91 -11.27
N GLN A 260 -7.35 -4.37 -10.91
CA GLN A 260 -8.02 -3.32 -11.69
C GLN A 260 -7.50 -1.89 -11.43
N LEU A 261 -6.88 -1.62 -10.26
CA LEU A 261 -6.43 -0.29 -9.86
C LEU A 261 -4.92 -0.16 -9.70
N LEU A 262 -4.21 -1.23 -9.35
CA LEU A 262 -2.74 -1.22 -9.17
C LEU A 262 -2.00 -1.95 -10.31
N GLY A 263 -2.70 -2.79 -11.09
CA GLY A 263 -2.11 -3.56 -12.19
C GLY A 263 -1.32 -4.78 -11.74
N VAL A 264 -1.57 -5.26 -10.51
CA VAL A 264 -0.83 -6.38 -9.89
C VAL A 264 -1.78 -7.52 -9.55
N GLU A 265 -1.31 -8.75 -9.71
CA GLU A 265 -2.02 -9.95 -9.26
C GLU A 265 -1.46 -10.39 -7.91
N ILE A 266 -2.36 -10.57 -6.95
CA ILE A 266 -2.14 -11.02 -5.56
C ILE A 266 -3.08 -12.18 -5.28
N GLN A 267 -2.90 -12.89 -4.15
CA GLN A 267 -3.80 -13.99 -3.75
C GLN A 267 -3.97 -15.04 -4.88
N GLY A 268 -2.87 -15.32 -5.59
CA GLY A 268 -2.80 -16.31 -6.69
C GLY A 268 -2.64 -17.76 -6.21
N GLY A 269 -2.23 -17.93 -4.96
CA GLY A 269 -2.14 -19.20 -4.23
C GLY A 269 -2.49 -18.96 -2.76
N GLU A 270 -1.61 -19.38 -1.85
CA GLU A 270 -1.69 -18.99 -0.43
C GLU A 270 -1.58 -17.45 -0.29
N HIS A 271 -2.32 -16.89 0.65
CA HIS A 271 -2.33 -15.46 0.97
C HIS A 271 -1.08 -15.05 1.76
N SER A 272 -0.84 -13.74 1.81
CA SER A 272 0.20 -13.15 2.63
C SER A 272 -0.28 -11.79 3.12
N SER A 273 -0.73 -11.73 4.38
CA SER A 273 -1.10 -10.47 5.05
C SER A 273 -0.08 -9.32 4.92
N ILE A 274 1.21 -9.57 4.67
CA ILE A 274 2.17 -8.49 4.33
C ILE A 274 1.86 -7.90 2.94
N GLU A 275 1.63 -8.75 1.94
CA GLU A 275 1.23 -8.34 0.59
C GLU A 275 -0.16 -7.68 0.58
N ASP A 276 -1.12 -8.26 1.30
CA ASP A 276 -2.50 -7.77 1.33
C ASP A 276 -2.62 -6.43 2.10
N ALA A 277 -1.89 -6.25 3.21
CA ALA A 277 -1.77 -4.95 3.88
C ALA A 277 -1.11 -3.89 2.97
N ARG A 278 -0.10 -4.27 2.17
CA ARG A 278 0.54 -3.38 1.19
C ARG A 278 -0.38 -3.00 0.04
N ALA A 279 -1.05 -3.98 -0.58
CA ALA A 279 -2.01 -3.74 -1.65
C ALA A 279 -3.11 -2.79 -1.17
N THR A 280 -3.60 -2.99 0.06
CA THR A 280 -4.56 -2.09 0.71
C THR A 280 -3.99 -0.69 0.94
N MET A 281 -2.78 -0.55 1.49
CA MET A 281 -2.14 0.76 1.68
C MET A 281 -1.94 1.50 0.34
N LEU A 282 -1.52 0.80 -0.71
CA LEU A 282 -1.36 1.37 -2.05
C LEU A 282 -2.70 1.80 -2.67
N LEU A 283 -3.77 1.01 -2.48
CA LEU A 283 -5.14 1.38 -2.88
C LEU A 283 -5.62 2.64 -2.16
N PHE A 284 -5.37 2.75 -0.85
CA PHE A 284 -5.66 3.96 -0.07
C PHE A 284 -4.83 5.15 -0.56
N ARG A 285 -3.50 5.01 -0.64
CA ARG A 285 -2.55 6.06 -1.07
C ARG A 285 -2.93 6.64 -2.44
N LYS A 286 -3.25 5.78 -3.41
CA LYS A 286 -3.66 6.17 -4.77
C LYS A 286 -5.00 6.92 -4.84
N HIS A 287 -5.87 6.76 -3.84
CA HIS A 287 -7.20 7.37 -3.80
C HIS A 287 -7.43 8.27 -2.59
N LYS A 288 -6.36 8.68 -1.90
CA LYS A 288 -6.41 9.28 -0.55
C LYS A 288 -7.34 10.50 -0.47
N SER A 289 -7.31 11.38 -1.47
CA SER A 289 -8.19 12.54 -1.55
C SER A 289 -9.68 12.17 -1.59
N ALA A 290 -10.04 11.11 -2.33
CA ALA A 290 -11.41 10.62 -2.41
C ALA A 290 -11.84 9.87 -1.12
N PHE A 291 -10.91 9.17 -0.46
CA PHE A 291 -11.13 8.61 0.88
C PHE A 291 -11.37 9.70 1.93
N ASP A 292 -10.55 10.77 1.92
CA ASP A 292 -10.69 11.87 2.88
C ASP A 292 -11.98 12.68 2.65
N VAL A 293 -12.44 12.83 1.40
CA VAL A 293 -13.75 13.44 1.06
C VAL A 293 -14.94 12.55 1.46
N ASP A 294 -14.93 11.25 1.14
CA ASP A 294 -15.98 10.31 1.55
C ASP A 294 -16.07 10.24 3.09
N HIS A 295 -14.92 10.20 3.76
CA HIS A 295 -14.82 10.27 5.21
C HIS A 295 -15.36 11.60 5.77
N ALA A 296 -14.95 12.75 5.23
CA ALA A 296 -15.44 14.05 5.67
C ALA A 296 -16.97 14.16 5.52
N ASN A 297 -17.54 13.69 4.42
CA ASN A 297 -18.99 13.64 4.22
C ASN A 297 -19.69 12.70 5.22
N ARG A 298 -19.05 11.60 5.61
CA ARG A 298 -19.59 10.57 6.51
C ARG A 298 -19.56 10.98 8.00
N TYR A 299 -18.58 11.80 8.38
CA TYR A 299 -18.35 12.25 9.77
C TYR A 299 -18.46 13.77 9.96
N ALA A 300 -18.96 14.51 8.96
CA ALA A 300 -19.23 15.93 9.07
C ALA A 300 -20.12 16.21 10.30
N PRO A 301 -19.81 17.24 11.12
CA PRO A 301 -20.72 17.67 12.16
C PRO A 301 -22.02 18.10 11.48
N LYS A 302 -23.13 17.41 11.78
CA LYS A 302 -24.46 17.80 11.30
C LYS A 302 -24.75 19.19 11.84
N THR A 303 -24.70 20.19 10.96
CA THR A 303 -25.18 21.53 11.26
C THR A 303 -26.64 21.43 11.69
N ALA A 304 -27.01 22.12 12.78
CA ALA A 304 -28.35 22.07 13.34
C ALA A 304 -29.34 22.93 12.51
N SER A 305 -29.46 22.62 11.22
CA SER A 305 -30.23 23.39 10.25
C SER A 305 -31.69 22.92 10.18
N GLY A 306 -32.62 23.77 10.64
CA GLY A 306 -34.03 23.65 10.33
C GLY A 306 -34.87 22.88 11.35
N GLY A 307 -35.16 23.51 12.49
CA GLY A 307 -36.32 23.15 13.29
C GLY A 307 -37.60 23.44 12.49
N GLY A 308 -38.10 22.44 11.77
CA GLY A 308 -39.24 22.59 10.86
C GLY A 308 -40.51 23.05 11.59
N GLN A 309 -40.97 24.28 11.31
CA GLN A 309 -42.25 24.78 11.81
C GLN A 309 -43.38 23.84 11.37
N LYS A 310 -44.07 23.23 12.34
CA LYS A 310 -45.31 22.50 12.06
C LYS A 310 -46.39 23.48 11.64
N GLY A 311 -46.57 23.64 10.32
CA GLY A 311 -47.62 24.47 9.73
C GLY A 311 -48.99 24.11 10.30
N ASN A 312 -49.59 25.03 11.06
CA ASN A 312 -50.79 24.78 11.83
C ASN A 312 -52.03 24.74 10.91
N LYS A 313 -52.46 23.53 10.52
CA LYS A 313 -53.66 23.36 9.66
C LYS A 313 -54.92 23.83 10.40
N PRO A 314 -55.67 24.83 9.89
CA PRO A 314 -56.91 25.26 10.51
C PRO A 314 -57.97 24.15 10.41
N LYS A 315 -58.56 23.77 11.56
CA LYS A 315 -59.70 22.84 11.60
C LYS A 315 -60.91 23.50 10.95
N LYS A 316 -61.36 22.99 9.79
CA LYS A 316 -62.71 23.30 9.27
C LYS A 316 -63.73 22.84 10.31
N LYS A 317 -64.45 23.78 10.94
CA LYS A 317 -65.68 23.47 11.68
C LYS A 317 -66.71 22.96 10.66
N LYS A 318 -67.36 21.83 10.95
CA LYS A 318 -68.64 21.52 10.31
C LYS A 318 -69.70 22.48 10.86
N LYS A 319 -70.56 22.96 9.97
CA LYS A 319 -71.98 23.24 10.24
C LYS A 319 -72.78 22.14 9.55
#